data_AF-A0A8T3XQQ2-F1
#
_entry.id   AF-A0A8T3XQQ2-F1
#
_cell.length_a   1.000
_cell.length_b   1.000
_cell.length_c   1.000
_cell.angle_alpha   90.00
_cell.angle_beta   90.00
_cell.angle_gamma   90.00
#
_symmetry.space_group_name_H-M   'P 1'
#
loop_
_entity.id
_entity.type
_entity.pdbx_description
1 polymer ?
#
loop_
_entity_poly.entity_id
_entity_poly.type
_entity_poly.pdbx_seq_one_letter_code
_entity_poly.pdbx_strand_id
1 'polypeptide(L)'
;MKKRFWILFSIFVLSGIFLSHAHESESTDFFSNKWLPIVSIALGVISVIYTNIKLKKEFNKKTIIFSFIVFAVISITSYLAIQTIYNNITSFSQGPVHWHADYEVWTCGELINLQDPKSLISNKIGTPEIHEHNDNRIHIEGLIKRREDVLLGAFFEDTGGGLTHTSISVPIHDEGPKTWSNGDLCNNKTGKLYMFVNGNVNDDFEEYLIAPYPDVPPGDRIKFVFTEKPLNEINKELGSEP
;
A
#
# COMPACT_ATOMS: atom_id res chain seq x y z
N MET A 1 -38.63 32.03 2.34
CA MET A 1 -37.16 31.89 2.22
C MET A 1 -36.49 31.13 3.36
N LYS A 2 -36.84 31.37 4.64
CA LYS A 2 -36.15 30.73 5.80
C LYS A 2 -36.10 29.19 5.76
N LYS A 3 -37.20 28.50 5.39
CA LYS A 3 -37.23 27.02 5.34
C LYS A 3 -36.32 26.39 4.26
N ARG A 4 -36.24 26.99 3.06
CA ARG A 4 -35.42 26.45 1.95
C ARG A 4 -33.91 26.59 2.21
N PHE A 5 -33.51 27.63 2.95
CA PHE A 5 -32.11 27.83 3.34
C PHE A 5 -31.63 26.75 4.32
N TRP A 6 -32.45 26.42 5.33
CA TRP A 6 -32.12 25.35 6.29
C TRP A 6 -32.03 23.98 5.62
N ILE A 7 -32.88 23.68 4.65
CA ILE A 7 -32.83 22.40 3.91
C ILE A 7 -31.54 22.28 3.10
N LEU A 8 -31.15 23.33 2.37
CA LEU A 8 -29.90 23.32 1.58
C LEU A 8 -28.65 23.27 2.46
N PHE A 9 -28.68 23.98 3.60
CA PHE A 9 -27.59 23.94 4.58
C PHE A 9 -27.44 22.54 5.19
N SER A 10 -28.54 21.88 5.56
CA SER A 10 -28.51 20.50 6.06
C SER A 10 -28.00 19.51 5.01
N ILE A 11 -28.38 19.65 3.74
CA ILE A 11 -27.89 18.78 2.65
C ILE A 11 -26.37 18.96 2.48
N PHE A 12 -25.85 20.19 2.53
CA PHE A 12 -24.43 20.46 2.39
C PHE A 12 -23.61 19.91 3.56
N VAL A 13 -24.09 20.08 4.80
CA VAL A 13 -23.44 19.53 6.00
C VAL A 13 -23.47 17.99 6.00
N LEU A 14 -24.58 17.36 5.59
CA LEU A 14 -24.64 15.91 5.48
C LEU A 14 -23.69 15.37 4.39
N SER A 15 -23.56 16.06 3.25
CA SER A 15 -22.67 15.61 2.17
C SER A 15 -21.18 15.59 2.55
N GLY A 16 -20.75 16.54 3.41
CA GLY A 16 -19.38 16.56 3.93
C GLY A 16 -19.07 15.42 4.91
N ILE A 17 -20.09 14.92 5.63
CA ILE A 17 -19.94 13.78 6.53
C ILE A 17 -19.79 12.48 5.74
N PHE A 18 -20.57 12.30 4.67
CA PHE A 18 -20.51 11.08 3.86
C PHE A 18 -19.23 10.95 3.02
N LEU A 19 -18.64 12.03 2.51
CA LEU A 19 -17.38 11.95 1.76
C LEU A 19 -16.17 11.57 2.64
N SER A 20 -16.27 11.72 3.96
CA SER A 20 -15.19 11.40 4.91
C SER A 20 -15.14 9.93 5.35
N HIS A 21 -16.12 9.12 4.92
CA HIS A 21 -16.26 7.70 5.30
C HIS A 21 -15.87 6.70 4.21
N ALA A 22 -15.43 7.16 3.03
CA ALA A 22 -15.04 6.28 1.93
C ALA A 22 -13.51 6.10 1.83
N HIS A 23 -12.87 5.65 2.91
CA HIS A 23 -11.60 4.92 2.83
C HIS A 23 -11.41 4.14 4.13
N GLU A 24 -11.79 2.87 4.08
CA GLU A 24 -11.61 1.92 5.15
C GLU A 24 -10.18 1.38 5.02
N SER A 25 -9.24 1.99 5.75
CA SER A 25 -8.03 1.29 6.17
C SER A 25 -7.78 1.59 7.64
N GLU A 26 -7.71 0.50 8.41
CA GLU A 26 -7.41 0.43 9.82
C GLU A 26 -6.14 1.23 10.14
N SER A 27 -6.28 2.39 10.75
CA SER A 27 -5.18 3.02 11.50
C SER A 27 -5.74 3.76 12.70
N THR A 28 -5.29 3.34 13.88
CA THR A 28 -5.74 3.77 15.21
C THR A 28 -5.28 5.17 15.61
N ASP A 29 -4.68 5.95 14.69
CA ASP A 29 -4.38 7.38 14.86
C ASP A 29 -5.57 8.31 14.50
N PHE A 30 -6.77 7.72 14.40
CA PHE A 30 -7.99 8.34 13.88
C PHE A 30 -8.46 9.61 14.62
N PHE A 31 -8.02 9.86 15.86
CA PHE A 31 -8.55 10.93 16.72
C PHE A 31 -7.77 12.25 16.77
N SER A 32 -6.50 12.32 16.33
CA SER A 32 -5.70 13.54 16.58
C SER A 32 -5.94 14.68 15.57
N ASN A 33 -6.12 14.41 14.28
CA ASN A 33 -6.03 15.46 13.24
C ASN A 33 -7.32 15.74 12.45
N LYS A 34 -8.40 14.98 12.65
CA LYS A 34 -9.66 15.16 11.88
C LYS A 34 -10.50 16.37 12.31
N TRP A 35 -10.30 16.88 13.53
CA TRP A 35 -11.07 18.02 14.05
C TRP A 35 -10.59 19.37 13.54
N LEU A 36 -9.31 19.49 13.16
CA LEU A 36 -8.71 20.72 12.64
C LEU A 36 -9.44 21.32 11.43
N PRO A 37 -9.77 20.58 10.37
CA PRO A 37 -10.54 21.12 9.24
C PRO A 37 -11.97 21.50 9.64
N ILE A 38 -12.61 20.73 10.52
CA ILE A 38 -13.97 21.01 11.01
C ILE A 38 -14.00 22.33 11.81
N VAL A 39 -13.03 22.52 12.71
CA VAL A 39 -12.88 23.74 13.51
C VAL A 39 -12.54 24.94 12.63
N SER A 40 -11.68 24.76 11.62
CA SER A 40 -11.29 25.83 10.68
C SER A 40 -12.48 26.32 9.85
N ILE A 41 -13.32 25.39 9.36
CA ILE A 41 -14.57 25.72 8.65
C ILE A 41 -15.53 26.45 9.60
N ALA A 42 -15.70 25.96 10.84
CA ALA A 42 -16.58 26.59 11.82
C ALA A 42 -16.14 28.03 12.16
N LEU A 43 -14.84 28.26 12.36
CA LEU A 43 -14.28 29.60 12.62
C LEU A 43 -14.41 30.52 11.42
N GLY A 44 -14.21 30.02 10.20
CA GLY A 44 -14.46 30.77 8.96
C GLY A 44 -15.92 31.21 8.84
N VAL A 45 -16.85 30.31 9.16
CA VAL A 45 -18.29 30.60 9.20
C VAL A 45 -18.62 31.68 10.24
N ILE A 46 -18.09 31.55 11.46
CA ILE A 46 -18.31 32.51 12.55
C ILE A 46 -17.73 33.90 12.19
N SER A 47 -16.53 33.96 11.62
CA SER A 47 -15.87 35.21 11.22
C SER A 47 -16.67 35.96 10.15
N VAL A 48 -17.20 35.26 9.16
CA VAL A 48 -18.01 35.89 8.11
C VAL A 48 -19.40 36.30 8.65
N ILE A 49 -20.01 35.51 9.55
CA ILE A 49 -21.23 35.93 10.24
C ILE A 49 -20.98 37.21 11.07
N TYR A 50 -19.87 37.25 11.80
CA TYR A 50 -19.47 38.41 12.62
C TYR A 50 -19.23 39.66 11.77
N THR A 51 -18.49 39.54 10.67
CA THR A 51 -18.24 40.67 9.75
C THR A 51 -19.54 41.18 9.11
N ASN A 52 -20.49 40.29 8.79
CA ASN A 52 -21.81 40.67 8.27
C ASN A 52 -22.71 41.37 9.31
N ILE A 53 -22.63 40.99 10.59
CA ILE A 53 -23.40 41.66 11.65
C ILE A 53 -22.87 43.07 11.90
N LYS A 54 -21.54 43.25 11.84
CA LYS A 54 -20.89 44.52 12.19
C LYS A 54 -20.87 45.52 11.02
N LEU A 55 -20.73 45.04 9.79
CA LEU A 55 -20.77 45.87 8.59
C LEU A 55 -22.23 46.07 8.17
N LYS A 56 -22.89 47.09 8.73
CA LYS A 56 -24.25 47.58 8.36
C LYS A 56 -24.38 48.10 6.91
N LYS A 57 -23.62 47.55 5.96
CA LYS A 57 -23.69 47.89 4.53
C LYS A 57 -24.63 46.90 3.84
N GLU A 58 -25.41 47.38 2.87
CA GLU A 58 -26.18 46.53 1.96
C GLU A 58 -25.24 45.72 1.07
N PHE A 59 -24.56 44.73 1.63
CA PHE A 59 -23.82 43.76 0.85
C PHE A 59 -24.84 42.89 0.09
N ASN A 60 -24.60 42.75 -1.20
CA ASN A 60 -25.39 41.86 -2.04
C ASN A 60 -25.25 40.43 -1.47
N LYS A 61 -26.36 39.87 -0.97
CA LYS A 61 -26.42 38.52 -0.38
C LYS A 61 -25.80 37.44 -1.29
N LYS A 62 -25.86 37.65 -2.61
CA LYS A 62 -25.22 36.76 -3.59
C LYS A 62 -23.70 36.74 -3.45
N THR A 63 -23.08 37.90 -3.27
CA THR A 63 -21.62 38.04 -3.09
C THR A 63 -21.15 37.37 -1.80
N ILE A 64 -21.93 37.48 -0.72
CA ILE A 64 -21.59 36.83 0.56
C ILE A 64 -21.63 35.31 0.41
N ILE A 65 -22.72 34.77 -0.15
CA ILE A 65 -22.86 33.32 -0.38
C ILE A 65 -21.76 32.82 -1.31
N PHE A 66 -21.47 33.55 -2.39
CA PHE A 66 -20.40 33.20 -3.32
C PHE A 66 -19.03 33.18 -2.62
N SER A 67 -18.73 34.19 -1.79
CA SER A 67 -17.47 34.26 -1.03
C SER A 67 -17.31 33.08 -0.07
N PHE A 68 -18.40 32.61 0.56
CA PHE A 68 -18.36 31.41 1.39
C PHE A 68 -18.03 30.15 0.59
N ILE A 69 -18.67 29.98 -0.57
CA ILE A 69 -18.41 28.83 -1.44
C ILE A 69 -16.95 28.85 -1.89
N VAL A 70 -16.45 30.00 -2.35
CA VAL A 70 -15.05 30.17 -2.75
C VAL A 70 -14.11 29.86 -1.60
N PHE A 71 -14.37 30.40 -0.40
CA PHE A 71 -13.55 30.14 0.77
C PHE A 71 -13.53 28.65 1.17
N ALA A 72 -14.68 27.98 1.16
CA ALA A 72 -14.78 26.56 1.48
C ALA A 72 -14.00 25.70 0.48
N VAL A 73 -14.17 25.96 -0.83
CA VAL A 73 -13.44 25.25 -1.88
C VAL A 73 -11.93 25.47 -1.74
N ILE A 74 -11.48 26.72 -1.63
CA ILE A 74 -10.05 27.05 -1.46
C ILE A 74 -9.48 26.38 -0.21
N SER A 75 -10.20 26.39 0.91
CA SER A 75 -9.74 25.80 2.16
C SER A 75 -9.56 24.29 2.04
N ILE A 76 -10.53 23.58 1.46
CA ILE A 76 -10.46 22.13 1.24
C ILE A 76 -9.32 21.81 0.27
N THR A 77 -9.23 22.52 -0.86
CA THR A 77 -8.15 22.30 -1.84
C THR A 77 -6.78 22.55 -1.24
N SER A 78 -6.61 23.63 -0.45
CA SER A 78 -5.35 23.93 0.21
C SER A 78 -4.99 22.87 1.25
N TYR A 79 -5.96 22.40 2.03
CA TYR A 79 -5.76 21.32 2.99
C TYR A 79 -5.30 20.03 2.30
N LEU A 80 -5.98 19.63 1.22
CA LEU A 80 -5.60 18.44 0.45
C LEU A 80 -4.19 18.59 -0.16
N ALA A 81 -3.89 19.75 -0.74
CA ALA A 81 -2.55 20.02 -1.31
C ALA A 81 -1.45 19.95 -0.24
N ILE A 82 -1.66 20.57 0.93
CA ILE A 82 -0.71 20.52 2.05
C ILE A 82 -0.54 19.08 2.54
N GLN A 83 -1.64 18.33 2.69
CA GLN A 83 -1.58 16.93 3.11
C GLN A 83 -0.86 16.04 2.11
N THR A 84 -1.12 16.19 0.81
CA THR A 84 -0.40 15.45 -0.24
C THR A 84 1.09 15.75 -0.19
N ILE A 85 1.49 17.03 -0.10
CA ILE A 85 2.90 17.40 0.01
C ILE A 85 3.52 16.82 1.28
N TYR A 86 2.85 16.97 2.42
CA TYR A 86 3.30 16.46 3.70
C TYR A 86 3.51 14.95 3.68
N ASN A 87 2.53 14.21 3.17
CA ASN A 87 2.60 12.76 3.07
C ASN A 87 3.72 12.31 2.13
N ASN A 88 3.90 12.97 0.99
CA ASN A 88 5.00 12.65 0.08
C ASN A 88 6.34 12.88 0.77
N ILE A 89 6.61 14.05 1.37
CA ILE A 89 7.92 14.34 1.97
C ILE A 89 8.24 13.55 3.24
N THR A 90 7.22 13.03 3.95
CA THR A 90 7.41 12.25 5.18
C THR A 90 7.38 10.74 4.96
N SER A 91 6.92 10.29 3.80
CA SER A 91 6.94 8.88 3.41
C SER A 91 8.36 8.37 3.13
N PHE A 92 8.58 7.07 3.33
CA PHE A 92 9.82 6.40 2.95
C PHE A 92 10.13 6.53 1.44
N SER A 93 9.09 6.36 0.62
CA SER A 93 9.16 6.44 -0.85
C SER A 93 9.31 7.86 -1.41
N GLN A 94 9.11 8.89 -0.58
CA GLN A 94 9.11 10.30 -0.97
C GLN A 94 8.04 10.69 -2.02
N GLY A 95 7.01 9.86 -2.19
CA GLY A 95 5.98 10.01 -3.20
C GLY A 95 5.37 8.67 -3.61
N PRO A 96 4.30 8.66 -4.43
CA PRO A 96 3.72 7.42 -4.91
C PRO A 96 4.70 6.67 -5.82
N VAL A 97 4.74 5.35 -5.65
CA VAL A 97 5.63 4.45 -6.41
C VAL A 97 4.81 3.41 -7.16
N HIS A 98 5.49 2.79 -8.11
CA HIS A 98 5.02 1.60 -8.82
C HIS A 98 6.29 0.81 -9.15
N TRP A 99 6.66 -0.13 -8.28
CA TRP A 99 7.82 -0.99 -8.44
C TRP A 99 7.39 -2.41 -8.68
N HIS A 100 8.25 -3.17 -9.37
CA HIS A 100 8.05 -4.59 -9.64
C HIS A 100 9.30 -5.39 -9.26
N ALA A 101 9.10 -6.64 -8.86
CA ALA A 101 10.14 -7.65 -8.81
C ALA A 101 9.60 -8.99 -9.27
N ASP A 102 10.27 -9.61 -10.23
CA ASP A 102 9.91 -10.96 -10.69
C ASP A 102 10.46 -11.98 -9.69
N TYR A 103 9.70 -13.03 -9.39
CA TYR A 103 10.16 -14.05 -8.46
C TYR A 103 9.74 -15.47 -8.81
N GLU A 104 10.53 -16.43 -8.34
CA GLU A 104 10.25 -17.86 -8.45
C GLU A 104 10.61 -18.58 -7.15
N VAL A 105 9.83 -19.61 -6.82
CA VAL A 105 10.12 -20.50 -5.69
C VAL A 105 10.24 -21.92 -6.22
N TRP A 106 11.43 -22.51 -6.04
CA TRP A 106 11.73 -23.87 -6.44
C TRP A 106 11.97 -24.74 -5.22
N THR A 107 11.40 -25.95 -5.20
CA THR A 107 11.65 -26.93 -4.14
C THR A 107 11.90 -28.29 -4.75
N CYS A 108 13.01 -28.91 -4.39
CA CYS A 108 13.39 -30.24 -4.87
C CYS A 108 13.39 -30.42 -6.39
N GLY A 109 13.70 -29.34 -7.13
CA GLY A 109 13.75 -29.33 -8.59
C GLY A 109 12.42 -28.99 -9.26
N GLU A 110 11.36 -28.73 -8.49
CA GLU A 110 10.03 -28.37 -9.00
C GLU A 110 9.72 -26.90 -8.72
N LEU A 111 9.20 -26.20 -9.72
CA LEU A 111 8.66 -24.85 -9.57
C LEU A 111 7.32 -24.93 -8.82
N ILE A 112 7.20 -24.15 -7.75
CA ILE A 112 5.98 -24.08 -6.96
C ILE A 112 5.02 -23.09 -7.60
N ASN A 113 3.81 -23.56 -7.91
CA ASN A 113 2.69 -22.71 -8.30
C ASN A 113 2.01 -22.17 -7.04
N LEU A 114 1.98 -20.85 -6.93
CA LEU A 114 1.39 -20.16 -5.79
C LEU A 114 -0.13 -20.12 -5.92
N GLN A 115 -0.79 -19.80 -4.81
CA GLN A 115 -2.23 -19.64 -4.79
C GLN A 115 -2.67 -18.48 -5.70
N ASP A 116 -3.70 -18.70 -6.51
CA ASP A 116 -4.32 -17.65 -7.33
C ASP A 116 -5.28 -16.79 -6.48
N PRO A 117 -5.44 -15.50 -6.79
CA PRO A 117 -6.45 -14.66 -6.15
C PRO A 117 -7.86 -15.22 -6.44
N LYS A 118 -8.57 -15.67 -5.39
CA LYS A 118 -9.91 -16.30 -5.50
C LYS A 118 -11.08 -15.32 -5.31
N SER A 119 -10.81 -14.06 -4.97
CA SER A 119 -11.87 -13.11 -4.60
C SER A 119 -12.64 -12.61 -5.82
N LEU A 120 -13.98 -12.61 -5.73
CA LEU A 120 -14.86 -12.06 -6.77
C LEU A 120 -14.70 -10.54 -6.97
N ILE A 121 -14.09 -9.85 -5.99
CA ILE A 121 -14.00 -8.38 -5.92
C ILE A 121 -12.55 -7.90 -6.05
N SER A 122 -11.57 -8.82 -5.96
CA SER A 122 -10.16 -8.47 -5.94
C SER A 122 -9.33 -9.51 -6.69
N ASN A 123 -8.54 -9.05 -7.65
CA ASN A 123 -7.63 -9.86 -8.46
C ASN A 123 -6.21 -9.89 -7.88
N LYS A 124 -6.05 -9.69 -6.56
CA LYS A 124 -4.74 -9.64 -5.92
C LYS A 124 -4.69 -10.41 -4.60
N ILE A 125 -3.50 -10.87 -4.23
CA ILE A 125 -3.17 -11.43 -2.92
C ILE A 125 -2.15 -10.50 -2.25
N GLY A 126 -2.39 -10.10 -1.02
CA GLY A 126 -1.57 -9.14 -0.29
C GLY A 126 -2.34 -7.89 0.12
N THR A 127 -1.59 -6.83 0.45
CA THR A 127 -2.13 -5.53 0.86
C THR A 127 -2.32 -4.59 -0.33
N PRO A 128 -2.98 -3.42 -0.15
CA PRO A 128 -3.03 -2.41 -1.19
C PRO A 128 -1.65 -1.98 -1.69
N GLU A 129 -0.69 -1.86 -0.78
CA GLU A 129 0.66 -1.36 -1.04
C GLU A 129 1.61 -2.43 -1.61
N ILE A 130 1.49 -3.70 -1.21
CA ILE A 130 2.34 -4.80 -1.70
C ILE A 130 1.52 -6.07 -1.96
N HIS A 131 1.55 -6.58 -3.20
CA HIS A 131 0.70 -7.70 -3.62
C HIS A 131 1.18 -8.40 -4.89
N GLU A 132 0.48 -9.47 -5.27
CA GLU A 132 0.71 -10.27 -6.48
C GLU A 132 -0.62 -10.53 -7.23
N HIS A 133 -0.54 -10.74 -8.55
CA HIS A 133 -1.67 -10.83 -9.49
C HIS A 133 -1.79 -12.17 -10.26
N ASN A 134 -1.20 -13.26 -9.78
CA ASN A 134 -0.94 -14.50 -10.51
C ASN A 134 -0.07 -14.32 -11.77
N ASP A 135 1.01 -13.56 -11.65
CA ASP A 135 1.95 -13.28 -12.73
C ASP A 135 3.42 -13.45 -12.31
N ASN A 136 3.66 -14.10 -11.15
CA ASN A 136 5.00 -14.33 -10.59
C ASN A 136 5.77 -13.02 -10.37
N ARG A 137 5.06 -11.96 -10.01
CA ARG A 137 5.61 -10.63 -9.80
C ARG A 137 5.09 -10.01 -8.52
N ILE A 138 6.01 -9.47 -7.73
CA ILE A 138 5.70 -8.63 -6.59
C ILE A 138 5.43 -7.23 -7.11
N HIS A 139 4.26 -6.68 -6.79
CA HIS A 139 3.87 -5.32 -7.08
C HIS A 139 3.94 -4.49 -5.81
N ILE A 140 4.63 -3.34 -5.88
CA ILE A 140 4.64 -2.34 -4.82
C ILE A 140 4.08 -1.04 -5.39
N GLU A 141 2.95 -0.58 -4.88
CA GLU A 141 2.28 0.61 -5.42
C GLU A 141 1.76 1.57 -4.35
N GLY A 142 1.64 2.84 -4.72
CA GLY A 142 1.11 3.87 -3.83
C GLY A 142 2.18 4.50 -2.94
N LEU A 143 1.77 5.04 -1.80
CA LEU A 143 2.65 5.82 -0.93
C LEU A 143 3.20 4.94 0.20
N ILE A 144 4.46 4.52 0.08
CA ILE A 144 5.13 3.68 1.07
C ILE A 144 5.55 4.53 2.26
N LYS A 145 4.87 4.35 3.39
CA LYS A 145 5.10 5.13 4.61
C LYS A 145 6.33 4.66 5.37
N ARG A 146 6.53 3.35 5.47
CA ARG A 146 7.63 2.73 6.23
C ARG A 146 8.43 1.79 5.34
N ARG A 147 9.73 1.65 5.63
CA ARG A 147 10.62 0.75 4.87
C ARG A 147 10.19 -0.71 5.03
N GLU A 148 9.69 -1.06 6.20
CA GLU A 148 9.32 -2.42 6.59
C GLU A 148 8.17 -2.97 5.75
N ASP A 149 7.29 -2.08 5.25
CA ASP A 149 6.13 -2.43 4.43
C ASP A 149 6.52 -2.93 3.02
N VAL A 150 7.79 -2.80 2.62
CA VAL A 150 8.30 -3.18 1.29
C VAL A 150 9.48 -4.13 1.36
N LEU A 151 9.65 -4.79 2.51
CA LEU A 151 10.62 -5.87 2.65
C LEU A 151 10.05 -7.17 2.10
N LEU A 152 10.93 -8.03 1.62
CA LEU A 152 10.55 -9.33 1.07
C LEU A 152 9.84 -10.21 2.12
N GLY A 153 10.23 -10.10 3.39
CA GLY A 153 9.52 -10.76 4.49
C GLY A 153 8.06 -10.30 4.62
N ALA A 154 7.81 -9.00 4.51
CA ALA A 154 6.46 -8.43 4.59
C ALA A 154 5.58 -8.91 3.43
N PHE A 155 6.14 -9.02 2.21
CA PHE A 155 5.42 -9.59 1.08
C PHE A 155 4.94 -11.03 1.36
N PHE A 156 5.82 -11.91 1.85
CA PHE A 156 5.43 -13.28 2.14
C PHE A 156 4.43 -13.36 3.30
N GLU A 157 4.55 -12.52 4.32
CA GLU A 157 3.55 -12.45 5.41
C GLU A 157 2.18 -11.99 4.90
N ASP A 158 2.13 -10.88 4.15
CA ASP A 158 0.90 -10.29 3.60
C ASP A 158 0.20 -11.21 2.60
N THR A 159 0.96 -12.06 1.90
CA THR A 159 0.41 -13.06 0.98
C THR A 159 0.01 -14.38 1.64
N GLY A 160 0.15 -14.51 2.98
CA GLY A 160 -0.30 -15.69 3.74
C GLY A 160 0.77 -16.78 3.91
N GLY A 161 2.03 -16.43 3.67
CA GLY A 161 3.22 -17.25 3.86
C GLY A 161 4.13 -16.69 4.97
N GLY A 162 5.43 -16.82 4.76
CA GLY A 162 6.44 -16.27 5.65
C GLY A 162 7.85 -16.57 5.15
N LEU A 163 8.80 -15.69 5.46
CA LEU A 163 10.19 -15.84 5.05
C LEU A 163 11.10 -15.60 6.25
N THR A 164 12.08 -16.48 6.41
CA THR A 164 13.21 -16.29 7.32
C THR A 164 14.50 -16.71 6.62
N HIS A 165 15.64 -16.37 7.20
CA HIS A 165 16.95 -16.87 6.76
C HIS A 165 17.03 -18.42 6.67
N THR A 166 16.16 -19.15 7.37
CA THR A 166 16.21 -20.62 7.42
C THR A 166 15.00 -21.32 6.84
N SER A 167 13.96 -20.60 6.46
CA SER A 167 12.71 -21.20 5.99
C SER A 167 11.93 -20.29 5.08
N ILE A 168 11.18 -20.91 4.17
CA ILE A 168 10.20 -20.25 3.33
C ILE A 168 8.86 -20.96 3.46
N SER A 169 7.79 -20.19 3.63
CA SER A 169 6.42 -20.65 3.65
C SER A 169 5.64 -19.92 2.58
N VAL A 170 4.94 -20.65 1.72
CA VAL A 170 4.14 -20.06 0.64
C VAL A 170 2.76 -20.71 0.56
N PRO A 171 1.70 -19.96 0.23
CA PRO A 171 0.38 -20.52 -0.01
C PRO A 171 0.38 -21.29 -1.34
N ILE A 172 0.23 -22.61 -1.30
CA ILE A 172 0.10 -23.43 -2.49
C ILE A 172 -1.36 -23.47 -2.92
N HIS A 173 -1.57 -23.42 -4.24
CA HIS A 173 -2.89 -23.55 -4.86
C HIS A 173 -3.65 -24.76 -4.29
N ASP A 174 -4.81 -24.50 -3.67
CA ASP A 174 -5.72 -25.51 -3.07
C ASP A 174 -5.17 -26.37 -1.92
N GLU A 175 -3.91 -26.19 -1.49
CA GLU A 175 -3.29 -27.00 -0.44
C GLU A 175 -3.01 -26.22 0.86
N GLY A 176 -3.09 -24.89 0.82
CA GLY A 176 -2.77 -24.02 1.95
C GLY A 176 -1.26 -23.74 2.06
N PRO A 177 -0.80 -23.10 3.15
CA PRO A 177 0.61 -22.76 3.30
C PRO A 177 1.47 -24.01 3.51
N LYS A 178 2.52 -24.13 2.72
CA LYS A 178 3.56 -25.16 2.88
C LYS A 178 4.89 -24.50 3.20
N THR A 179 5.58 -25.06 4.18
CA THR A 179 6.86 -24.56 4.68
C THR A 179 7.98 -25.55 4.37
N TRP A 180 9.13 -25.01 3.94
CA TRP A 180 10.39 -25.75 3.84
C TRP A 180 11.44 -25.03 4.68
N SER A 181 12.12 -25.80 5.54
CA SER A 181 13.15 -25.30 6.45
C SER A 181 14.48 -25.99 6.19
N ASN A 182 15.58 -25.28 6.42
CA ASN A 182 16.91 -25.87 6.41
C ASN A 182 16.97 -27.07 7.35
N GLY A 183 17.37 -28.23 6.82
CA GLY A 183 17.33 -29.49 7.57
C GLY A 183 16.25 -30.46 7.08
N ASP A 184 15.18 -29.96 6.46
CA ASP A 184 14.13 -30.80 5.88
C ASP A 184 14.67 -31.66 4.74
N LEU A 185 14.01 -32.78 4.48
CA LEU A 185 14.43 -33.69 3.42
C LEU A 185 13.97 -33.22 2.04
N CYS A 186 14.87 -33.34 1.08
CA CYS A 186 14.68 -33.09 -0.32
C CYS A 186 15.37 -34.22 -1.10
N ASN A 187 14.61 -34.99 -1.90
CA ASN A 187 15.12 -36.18 -2.58
C ASN A 187 15.87 -37.16 -1.64
N ASN A 188 15.33 -37.37 -0.43
CA ASN A 188 15.91 -38.19 0.64
C ASN A 188 17.27 -37.71 1.19
N LYS A 189 17.67 -36.46 0.93
CA LYS A 189 18.86 -35.82 1.48
C LYS A 189 18.49 -34.53 2.18
N THR A 190 19.36 -34.03 3.05
CA THR A 190 19.13 -32.77 3.75
C THR A 190 19.14 -31.61 2.76
N GLY A 191 18.03 -30.87 2.69
CA GLY A 191 17.86 -29.68 1.88
C GLY A 191 18.31 -28.40 2.59
N LYS A 192 18.68 -27.41 1.78
CA LYS A 192 19.02 -26.05 2.18
C LYS A 192 18.32 -25.06 1.26
N LEU A 193 17.84 -23.97 1.86
CA LEU A 193 17.25 -22.83 1.20
C LEU A 193 18.35 -21.85 0.78
N TYR A 194 18.24 -21.37 -0.46
CA TYR A 194 19.07 -20.32 -1.03
C TYR A 194 18.18 -19.24 -1.63
N MET A 195 18.60 -17.99 -1.51
CA MET A 195 18.00 -16.85 -2.20
C MET A 195 19.01 -16.26 -3.18
N PHE A 196 18.55 -15.97 -4.38
CA PHE A 196 19.31 -15.28 -5.41
C PHE A 196 18.59 -14.00 -5.81
N VAL A 197 19.34 -12.92 -5.90
CA VAL A 197 18.87 -11.63 -6.39
C VAL A 197 19.72 -11.25 -7.58
N ASN A 198 19.10 -11.12 -8.75
CA ASN A 198 19.78 -10.79 -10.01
C ASN A 198 20.97 -11.74 -10.30
N GLY A 199 20.79 -13.03 -10.00
CA GLY A 199 21.81 -14.08 -10.21
C GLY A 199 22.89 -14.17 -9.13
N ASN A 200 22.88 -13.29 -8.14
CA ASN A 200 23.83 -13.29 -7.02
C ASN A 200 23.21 -13.89 -5.76
N VAL A 201 24.01 -14.63 -5.00
CA VAL A 201 23.58 -15.14 -3.69
C VAL A 201 23.32 -13.97 -2.76
N ASN A 202 22.22 -14.03 -2.02
CA ASN A 202 21.85 -13.00 -1.08
C ASN A 202 21.37 -13.67 0.23
N ASP A 203 21.88 -13.20 1.36
CA ASP A 203 21.58 -13.73 2.69
C ASP A 203 20.64 -12.79 3.49
N ASP A 204 20.21 -11.66 2.92
CA ASP A 204 19.34 -10.67 3.55
C ASP A 204 17.85 -11.06 3.44
N PHE A 205 17.50 -12.35 3.55
CA PHE A 205 16.17 -12.93 3.29
C PHE A 205 14.95 -12.03 3.60
N GLU A 206 14.48 -12.01 4.84
CA GLU A 206 13.31 -11.26 5.26
C GLU A 206 13.55 -9.74 5.30
N GLU A 207 14.82 -9.32 5.38
CA GLU A 207 15.24 -7.92 5.49
C GLU A 207 15.54 -7.28 4.12
N TYR A 208 15.43 -8.04 3.03
CA TYR A 208 15.75 -7.62 1.68
C TYR A 208 14.76 -6.54 1.26
N LEU A 209 15.31 -5.36 0.97
CA LEU A 209 14.52 -4.26 0.41
C LEU A 209 14.43 -4.46 -1.09
N ILE A 210 13.21 -4.70 -1.57
CA ILE A 210 12.93 -4.85 -3.00
C ILE A 210 13.34 -3.56 -3.71
N ALA A 211 14.14 -3.68 -4.78
CA ALA A 211 14.72 -2.52 -5.41
C ALA A 211 13.65 -1.59 -6.01
N PRO A 212 13.77 -0.26 -5.82
CA PRO A 212 12.73 0.70 -6.17
C PRO A 212 12.77 1.09 -7.65
N TYR A 213 12.79 0.11 -8.55
CA TYR A 213 12.87 0.39 -9.98
C TYR A 213 11.49 0.66 -10.59
N PRO A 214 11.31 1.77 -11.33
CA PRO A 214 10.03 2.16 -11.89
C PRO A 214 9.74 1.58 -13.29
N ASP A 215 10.75 1.09 -14.02
CA ASP A 215 10.51 0.62 -15.40
C ASP A 215 10.08 -0.85 -15.45
N VAL A 216 9.24 -1.15 -16.44
CA VAL A 216 8.75 -2.49 -16.74
C VAL A 216 9.36 -2.93 -18.09
N PRO A 217 10.44 -3.73 -18.15
CA PRO A 217 11.45 -4.08 -17.12
C PRO A 217 12.55 -2.98 -17.00
N PRO A 218 13.19 -2.73 -15.83
CA PRO A 218 13.75 -3.72 -14.91
C PRO A 218 13.20 -3.63 -13.48
N GLY A 219 12.86 -4.78 -12.90
CA GLY A 219 12.72 -4.99 -11.45
C GLY A 219 13.83 -5.91 -10.93
N ASP A 220 13.84 -6.19 -9.63
CA ASP A 220 14.66 -7.30 -9.13
C ASP A 220 14.18 -8.63 -9.70
N ARG A 221 15.12 -9.56 -9.88
CA ARG A 221 14.86 -10.95 -10.25
C ARG A 221 15.22 -11.83 -9.06
N ILE A 222 14.22 -12.33 -8.34
CA ILE A 222 14.38 -13.01 -7.05
C ILE A 222 14.08 -14.51 -7.20
N LYS A 223 15.06 -15.37 -6.95
CA LYS A 223 14.87 -16.82 -7.01
C LYS A 223 15.11 -17.45 -5.66
N PHE A 224 14.14 -18.21 -5.17
CA PHE A 224 14.29 -19.08 -4.02
C PHE A 224 14.48 -20.52 -4.49
N VAL A 225 15.45 -21.22 -3.91
CA VAL A 225 15.70 -22.62 -4.22
C VAL A 225 15.92 -23.40 -2.93
N PHE A 226 15.00 -24.32 -2.62
CA PHE A 226 15.18 -25.33 -1.57
C PHE A 226 15.65 -26.65 -2.20
N THR A 227 16.90 -27.06 -1.96
CA THR A 227 17.50 -28.25 -2.57
C THR A 227 18.59 -28.87 -1.71
N GLU A 228 18.83 -30.16 -1.92
CA GLU A 228 19.99 -30.91 -1.44
C GLU A 228 21.30 -30.62 -2.20
N LYS A 229 21.22 -29.96 -3.36
CA LYS A 229 22.39 -29.61 -4.18
C LYS A 229 23.27 -28.56 -3.49
N PRO A 230 24.60 -28.62 -3.65
CA PRO A 230 25.48 -27.57 -3.19
C PRO A 230 25.35 -26.32 -4.08
N LEU A 231 25.63 -25.14 -3.51
CA LEU A 231 25.44 -23.83 -4.15
C LEU A 231 26.09 -23.68 -5.55
N ASN A 232 27.22 -24.34 -5.80
CA ASN A 232 27.94 -24.27 -7.06
C ASN A 232 27.26 -25.06 -8.20
N GLU A 233 26.26 -25.88 -7.88
CA GLU A 233 25.50 -26.68 -8.85
C GLU A 233 24.12 -26.08 -9.15
N ILE A 234 23.74 -24.97 -8.50
CA ILE A 234 22.42 -24.35 -8.64
C ILE A 234 22.43 -23.32 -9.76
N ASN A 235 21.49 -23.43 -10.69
CA ASN A 235 21.21 -22.38 -11.66
C ASN A 235 20.48 -21.20 -10.99
N LYS A 236 21.12 -20.03 -11.06
CA LYS A 236 20.73 -18.81 -10.34
C LYS A 236 19.79 -17.91 -11.13
N GLU A 237 19.65 -18.14 -12.43
CA GLU A 237 18.81 -17.31 -13.30
C GLU A 237 17.34 -17.74 -13.19
N LEU A 238 16.42 -16.76 -13.28
CA LEU A 238 14.98 -17.02 -13.44
C LEU A 238 14.67 -17.70 -14.77
N GLY A 239 13.55 -18.42 -14.82
CA GLY A 239 13.06 -19.10 -16.02
C GLY A 239 13.86 -20.34 -16.41
N SER A 240 14.79 -20.78 -15.55
CA SER A 240 15.61 -21.98 -15.77
C SER A 240 15.54 -22.88 -14.55
N GLU A 241 15.50 -24.20 -14.77
CA GLU A 241 15.55 -25.18 -13.68
C GLU A 241 16.84 -25.04 -12.85
N PRO A 242 16.76 -25.14 -11.51
CA PRO A 242 17.88 -24.99 -10.58
C PRO A 242 18.87 -26.16 -10.58
#